data_AF-A0A2P4QVZ6-F1
#
_entry.id   AF-A0A2P4QVZ6-F1
#
_cell.length_a   1.000
_cell.length_b   1.000
_cell.length_c   1.000
_cell.angle_alpha   90.00
_cell.angle_beta   90.00
_cell.angle_gamma   90.00
#
_symmetry.space_group_name_H-M   'P 1'
#
loop_
_entity.id
_entity.type
_entity.pdbx_description
1 polymer ?
#
loop_
_entity_poly.entity_id
_entity_poly.type
_entity_poly.pdbx_seq_one_letter_code
_entity_poly.pdbx_strand_id
1 'polypeptide(L)'
;MKNTIYILAKQSSNVNRIEIFATEIGQHFISTYSHVSKANVWISKHKWTRMLVNGKLHDHSFLRDGEDTRNTKVVITKKGGPKDVTIEIESGLKDMLVLKTTGSAFYGFLRDKYTTLQETNDHTFATHNSSSVQATLYLMAKIALEKFQQLSSIHYELPNKHYFTYDLDRFGLKNTGKDTDIYYPVADPV
;
A
#
# COMPACT_ATOMS: atom_id res chain seq x y z
N MET A 1 -10.52 -1.61 -27.67
CA MET A 1 -10.24 -2.01 -26.27
C MET A 1 -11.16 -1.34 -25.25
N LYS A 2 -11.31 -0.01 -25.22
CA LYS A 2 -12.20 0.70 -24.25
C LYS A 2 -13.64 0.15 -24.20
N ASN A 3 -14.31 0.02 -25.35
CA ASN A 3 -15.70 -0.46 -25.39
C ASN A 3 -15.83 -1.88 -24.86
N THR A 4 -14.85 -2.75 -25.17
CA THR A 4 -14.77 -4.11 -24.64
C THR A 4 -14.75 -4.11 -23.11
N ILE A 5 -13.96 -3.23 -22.49
CA ILE A 5 -13.89 -3.13 -21.02
C ILE A 5 -15.25 -2.73 -20.45
N TYR A 6 -15.96 -1.77 -21.05
CA TYR A 6 -17.30 -1.38 -20.58
C TYR A 6 -18.33 -2.50 -20.71
N ILE A 7 -18.28 -3.25 -21.81
CA ILE A 7 -19.18 -4.40 -22.04
C ILE A 7 -18.88 -5.50 -21.01
N LEU A 8 -17.60 -5.84 -20.82
CA LEU A 8 -17.18 -6.83 -19.83
C LEU A 8 -17.53 -6.39 -18.41
N ALA A 9 -17.36 -5.11 -18.06
CA ALA A 9 -17.76 -4.58 -16.76
C ALA A 9 -19.27 -4.69 -16.53
N LYS A 10 -20.09 -4.53 -17.58
CA LYS A 10 -21.54 -4.66 -17.50
C LYS A 10 -21.98 -6.13 -17.36
N GLN A 11 -21.24 -7.06 -17.94
CA GLN A 11 -21.56 -8.49 -17.96
C GLN A 11 -20.98 -9.26 -16.77
N SER A 12 -19.84 -8.82 -16.25
CA SER A 12 -19.14 -9.49 -15.16
C SER A 12 -19.78 -9.22 -13.81
N SER A 13 -19.95 -10.27 -13.00
CA SER A 13 -20.31 -10.17 -11.59
C SER A 13 -19.10 -9.85 -10.69
N ASN A 14 -17.89 -9.83 -11.24
CA ASN A 14 -16.63 -9.78 -10.51
C ASN A 14 -15.96 -8.40 -10.50
N VAL A 15 -16.62 -7.34 -10.99
CA VAL A 15 -16.06 -5.97 -11.02
C VAL A 15 -15.55 -5.48 -9.66
N ASN A 16 -16.09 -6.02 -8.56
CA ASN A 16 -15.64 -5.70 -7.20
C ASN A 16 -14.40 -6.48 -6.74
N ARG A 17 -14.11 -7.64 -7.36
CA ARG A 17 -12.96 -8.51 -7.15
C ARG A 17 -11.98 -8.31 -8.31
N ILE A 18 -11.20 -7.24 -8.20
CA ILE A 18 -10.43 -6.69 -9.31
C ILE A 18 -9.46 -7.70 -9.94
N GLU A 19 -8.92 -8.64 -9.17
CA GLU A 19 -8.02 -9.70 -9.67
C GLU A 19 -8.73 -10.62 -10.67
N ILE A 20 -9.96 -11.02 -10.34
CA ILE A 20 -10.79 -11.88 -11.21
C ILE A 20 -11.22 -11.09 -12.43
N PHE A 21 -11.69 -9.85 -12.24
CA PHE A 21 -12.12 -9.02 -13.36
C PHE A 21 -10.97 -8.69 -14.33
N ALA A 22 -9.77 -8.40 -13.83
CA ALA A 22 -8.59 -8.21 -14.65
C ALA A 22 -8.23 -9.49 -15.45
N THR A 23 -8.39 -10.66 -14.83
CA THR A 23 -8.21 -11.95 -15.48
C THR A 23 -9.23 -12.18 -16.60
N GLU A 24 -10.51 -11.88 -16.37
CA GLU A 24 -11.58 -11.97 -17.39
C GLU A 24 -11.29 -11.06 -18.60
N ILE A 25 -10.83 -9.83 -18.35
CA ILE A 25 -10.41 -8.91 -19.41
C ILE A 25 -9.26 -9.49 -20.22
N GLY A 26 -8.19 -9.94 -19.56
CA GLY A 26 -7.02 -10.51 -20.22
C GLY A 26 -7.36 -11.75 -21.04
N GLN A 27 -8.17 -12.64 -20.46
CA GLN A 27 -8.58 -13.89 -21.08
C GLN A 27 -9.44 -13.64 -22.32
N HIS A 28 -10.31 -12.62 -22.30
CA HIS A 28 -11.08 -12.22 -23.47
C HIS A 28 -10.16 -11.89 -24.65
N PHE A 29 -9.12 -11.08 -24.46
CA PHE A 29 -8.20 -10.72 -25.55
C PHE A 29 -7.39 -11.92 -26.07
N ILE A 30 -6.84 -12.75 -25.17
CA ILE A 30 -6.04 -13.93 -25.53
C ILE A 30 -6.86 -14.98 -26.30
N SER A 31 -8.14 -15.15 -25.93
CA SER A 31 -9.01 -16.15 -26.56
C SER A 31 -9.68 -15.65 -27.83
N THR A 32 -10.00 -14.36 -27.93
CA THR A 32 -10.70 -13.78 -29.09
C THR A 32 -9.77 -13.57 -30.28
N TYR A 33 -8.53 -13.14 -30.04
CA TYR A 33 -7.60 -12.76 -31.10
C TYR A 33 -6.45 -13.76 -31.15
N SER A 34 -6.41 -14.60 -32.19
CA SER A 34 -5.41 -15.67 -32.34
C SER A 34 -3.97 -15.17 -32.35
N HIS A 35 -3.74 -13.96 -32.87
CA HIS A 35 -2.43 -13.30 -32.96
C HIS A 35 -1.97 -12.64 -31.65
N VAL A 36 -2.83 -12.54 -30.63
CA VAL A 36 -2.47 -11.97 -29.33
C VAL A 36 -1.86 -13.06 -28.46
N SER A 37 -0.60 -12.86 -28.05
CA SER A 37 0.16 -13.80 -27.22
C SER A 37 0.24 -13.39 -25.75
N LYS A 38 0.06 -12.10 -25.44
CA LYS A 38 0.15 -11.56 -24.08
C LYS A 38 -0.83 -10.42 -23.86
N ALA A 39 -1.48 -10.40 -22.71
CA ALA A 39 -2.34 -9.32 -22.25
C ALA A 39 -1.90 -8.85 -20.86
N ASN A 40 -1.69 -7.55 -20.72
CA ASN A 40 -1.37 -6.91 -19.43
C ASN A 40 -2.55 -6.03 -19.03
N VAL A 41 -3.10 -6.27 -17.85
CA VAL A 41 -4.27 -5.56 -17.32
C VAL A 41 -3.93 -4.98 -15.96
N TRP A 42 -4.04 -3.66 -15.82
CA TRP A 42 -3.84 -2.94 -14.56
C TRP A 42 -5.15 -2.31 -14.13
N ILE A 43 -5.55 -2.53 -12.88
CA ILE A 43 -6.76 -1.96 -12.30
C ILE A 43 -6.42 -1.30 -10.97
N SER A 44 -6.77 -0.02 -10.85
CA SER A 44 -6.76 0.74 -9.60
C SER A 44 -8.18 0.95 -9.11
N LYS A 45 -8.50 0.42 -7.93
CA LYS A 45 -9.80 0.56 -7.28
C LYS A 45 -9.75 1.66 -6.24
N HIS A 46 -10.53 2.69 -6.50
CA HIS A 46 -10.84 3.73 -5.53
C HIS A 46 -11.87 3.24 -4.51
N LYS A 47 -11.60 3.50 -3.25
CA LYS A 47 -12.51 3.33 -2.10
C LYS A 47 -13.60 4.40 -2.09
N TRP A 48 -14.84 3.94 -2.17
CA TRP A 48 -16.06 4.74 -1.96
C TRP A 48 -16.84 4.14 -0.81
N THR A 49 -16.79 4.79 0.34
CA THR A 49 -17.45 4.33 1.57
C THR A 49 -18.86 4.90 1.63
N ARG A 50 -19.85 4.05 1.94
CA ARG A 50 -21.23 4.47 2.09
C ARG A 50 -21.36 5.41 3.30
N MET A 51 -21.98 6.57 3.11
CA MET A 51 -22.10 7.57 4.18
C MET A 51 -23.00 7.08 5.32
N LEU A 52 -22.63 7.43 6.55
CA LEU A 52 -23.43 7.19 7.74
C LEU A 52 -24.14 8.50 8.13
N VAL A 53 -25.48 8.49 8.13
CA VAL A 53 -26.30 9.64 8.53
C VAL A 53 -27.22 9.16 9.66
N ASN A 54 -27.09 9.78 10.84
CA ASN A 54 -27.84 9.41 12.05
C ASN A 54 -27.71 7.91 12.40
N GLY A 55 -26.52 7.33 12.24
CA GLY A 55 -26.25 5.92 12.54
C GLY A 55 -26.77 4.92 11.50
N LYS A 56 -27.41 5.38 10.41
CA LYS A 56 -27.86 4.52 9.30
C LYS A 56 -27.06 4.80 8.04
N LEU A 57 -26.73 3.73 7.31
CA LEU A 57 -26.08 3.85 6.00
C LEU A 57 -27.04 4.46 4.98
N HIS A 58 -26.58 5.48 4.25
CA HIS A 58 -27.37 6.13 3.21
C HIS A 58 -27.50 5.25 1.97
N ASP A 59 -28.61 5.32 1.25
CA ASP A 59 -28.92 4.38 0.16
C ASP A 59 -28.09 4.59 -1.12
N HIS A 60 -27.61 5.82 -1.35
CA HIS A 60 -26.94 6.18 -2.60
C HIS A 60 -25.86 7.27 -2.46
N SER A 61 -25.45 7.61 -1.23
CA SER A 61 -24.40 8.61 -1.00
C SER A 61 -23.13 7.95 -0.48
N PHE A 62 -22.00 8.36 -1.07
CA PHE A 62 -20.69 7.79 -0.82
C PHE A 62 -19.66 8.89 -0.60
N LEU A 63 -18.68 8.62 0.25
CA LEU A 63 -17.52 9.46 0.52
C LEU A 63 -16.25 8.79 -0.03
N ARG A 64 -15.37 9.58 -0.63
CA ARG A 64 -13.99 9.17 -0.94
C ARG A 64 -13.17 9.24 0.36
N ASP A 65 -13.23 8.15 1.13
CA ASP A 65 -12.59 8.05 2.44
C ASP A 65 -11.14 7.56 2.28
N GLY A 66 -10.25 8.51 2.00
CA GLY A 66 -8.82 8.28 1.79
C GLY A 66 -8.42 8.25 0.31
N GLU A 67 -7.13 8.54 0.09
CA GLU A 67 -6.50 8.44 -1.23
C GLU A 67 -6.01 7.03 -1.54
N ASP A 68 -6.01 6.13 -0.54
CA ASP A 68 -5.57 4.76 -0.71
C ASP A 68 -6.36 4.05 -1.83
N THR A 69 -5.62 3.25 -2.59
CA THR A 69 -6.15 2.45 -3.69
C THR A 69 -5.78 1.00 -3.52
N ARG A 70 -6.73 0.12 -3.86
CA ARG A 70 -6.44 -1.30 -4.04
C ARG A 70 -6.10 -1.53 -5.51
N ASN A 71 -4.92 -2.04 -5.78
CA ASN A 71 -4.38 -2.22 -7.11
C ASN A 71 -4.21 -3.70 -7.43
N THR A 72 -4.42 -4.05 -8.69
CA THR A 72 -3.97 -5.34 -9.21
C THR A 72 -3.35 -5.18 -10.59
N LYS A 73 -2.36 -6.01 -10.86
CA LYS A 73 -1.74 -6.20 -12.15
C LYS A 73 -1.82 -7.67 -12.50
N VAL A 74 -2.50 -7.96 -13.62
CA VAL A 74 -2.64 -9.30 -14.16
C VAL A 74 -1.95 -9.36 -15.50
N VAL A 75 -1.07 -10.35 -15.65
CA VAL A 75 -0.35 -10.63 -16.89
C VAL A 75 -0.73 -12.03 -17.33
N ILE A 76 -1.34 -12.14 -18.50
CA ILE A 76 -1.71 -13.43 -19.10
C ILE A 76 -0.86 -13.65 -20.35
N THR A 77 -0.11 -14.75 -20.36
CA THR A 77 0.79 -15.12 -21.47
C THR A 77 0.40 -16.48 -22.02
N LYS A 78 0.18 -16.56 -23.33
CA LYS A 78 -0.13 -17.80 -24.06
C LYS A 78 1.12 -18.67 -24.17
N LYS A 79 1.01 -19.95 -23.81
CA LYS A 79 2.09 -20.95 -23.94
C LYS A 79 1.98 -21.81 -25.19
N GLY A 80 0.76 -22.04 -25.68
CA GLY A 80 0.53 -22.72 -26.95
C GLY A 80 -0.90 -22.49 -27.46
N GLY A 81 -1.86 -23.20 -26.88
CA GLY A 81 -3.28 -23.11 -27.24
C GLY A 81 -4.01 -21.90 -26.62
N PRO A 82 -5.24 -21.56 -27.09
CA PRO A 82 -6.05 -20.46 -26.53
C PRO A 82 -6.40 -20.60 -25.04
N LYS A 83 -6.36 -21.83 -24.51
CA LYS A 83 -6.62 -22.16 -23.10
C LYS A 83 -5.36 -22.50 -22.30
N ASP A 84 -4.21 -22.62 -22.99
CA ASP A 84 -2.93 -22.91 -22.35
C ASP A 84 -2.20 -21.58 -22.11
N VAL A 85 -2.46 -21.02 -20.93
CA VAL A 85 -1.98 -19.70 -20.52
C VAL A 85 -1.32 -19.78 -19.16
N THR A 86 -0.35 -18.89 -18.94
CA THR A 86 0.20 -18.59 -17.62
C THR A 86 -0.37 -17.25 -17.16
N ILE A 87 -0.85 -17.21 -15.92
CA ILE A 87 -1.46 -16.03 -15.31
C ILE A 87 -0.58 -15.63 -14.12
N GLU A 88 -0.04 -14.43 -14.17
CA GLU A 88 0.72 -13.82 -13.08
C GLU A 88 -0.13 -12.69 -12.49
N ILE A 89 -0.35 -12.70 -11.17
CA ILE A 89 -1.18 -11.73 -10.47
C ILE A 89 -0.34 -11.06 -9.38
N GLU A 90 -0.30 -9.74 -9.42
CA GLU A 90 0.20 -8.89 -8.36
C GLU A 90 -0.98 -8.11 -7.79
N SER A 91 -1.14 -8.13 -6.47
CA SER A 91 -2.17 -7.37 -5.74
C SER A 91 -1.49 -6.52 -4.68
N GLY A 92 -1.95 -5.29 -4.51
CA GLY A 92 -1.34 -4.36 -3.57
C GLY A 92 -2.26 -3.25 -3.09
N LEU A 93 -1.84 -2.61 -2.00
CA LEU A 93 -2.39 -1.34 -1.52
C LEU A 93 -1.37 -0.25 -1.84
N LYS A 94 -1.85 0.91 -2.28
CA LYS A 94 -1.00 2.07 -2.58
C LYS A 94 -1.58 3.32 -1.91
N ASP A 95 -0.73 4.29 -1.62
CA ASP A 95 -1.09 5.61 -1.09
C ASP A 95 -1.75 5.54 0.30
N MET A 96 -1.41 4.50 1.06
CA MET A 96 -1.84 4.35 2.46
C MET A 96 -0.95 5.19 3.36
N LEU A 97 -1.50 6.29 3.89
CA LEU A 97 -0.80 7.14 4.86
C LEU A 97 -1.07 6.62 6.29
N VAL A 98 0.00 6.32 7.01
CA VAL A 98 -0.05 5.94 8.43
C VAL A 98 0.90 6.84 9.18
N LEU A 99 0.45 7.39 10.30
CA LEU A 99 1.27 8.16 11.23
C LEU A 99 1.24 7.51 12.61
N LYS A 100 2.37 7.56 13.28
CA LYS A 100 2.51 7.12 14.65
C LYS A 100 3.30 8.14 15.46
N THR A 101 2.82 8.46 16.66
CA THR A 101 3.34 9.55 17.50
C THR A 101 4.33 9.13 18.58
N THR A 102 4.46 7.84 18.89
CA THR A 102 5.40 7.33 19.91
C THR A 102 5.99 5.99 19.47
N GLY A 103 6.89 5.35 20.23
CA GLY A 103 7.24 3.94 20.13
C GLY A 103 7.91 3.44 18.85
N SER A 104 8.50 4.36 18.09
CA SER A 104 9.40 4.06 16.99
C SER A 104 10.81 4.35 17.49
N ALA A 105 11.69 3.36 17.42
CA ALA A 105 13.07 3.52 17.82
C ALA A 105 13.98 3.42 16.59
N PHE A 106 15.07 4.18 16.60
CA PHE A 106 16.12 4.10 15.58
C PHE A 106 17.48 4.32 16.27
N TYR A 107 18.19 3.22 16.51
CA TYR A 107 19.45 3.16 17.24
C TYR A 107 20.30 1.98 16.72
N GLY A 108 21.60 1.99 17.01
CA GLY A 108 22.51 0.91 16.61
C GLY A 108 22.88 0.92 15.12
N PHE A 109 22.71 2.04 14.42
CA PHE A 109 23.19 2.23 13.06
C PHE A 109 24.69 2.54 13.04
N LEU A 110 25.34 2.28 11.89
CA LEU A 110 26.77 2.55 11.71
C LEU A 110 27.05 4.04 11.93
N ARG A 111 28.03 4.36 12.79
CA ARG A 111 28.48 5.73 13.03
C ARG A 111 29.84 5.96 12.37
N ASP A 112 29.90 6.98 11.54
CA ASP A 112 31.11 7.46 10.89
C ASP A 112 31.23 8.99 11.01
N LYS A 113 32.22 9.57 10.32
CA LYS A 113 32.47 11.02 10.32
C LYS A 113 31.35 11.87 9.70
N TYR A 114 30.37 11.25 9.02
CA TYR A 114 29.23 11.94 8.40
C TYR A 114 27.93 11.74 9.19
N THR A 115 27.96 10.96 10.27
CA THR A 115 26.77 10.61 11.04
C THR A 115 26.42 11.69 12.05
N THR A 116 25.45 12.54 11.73
CA THR A 116 24.93 13.61 12.61
C THR A 116 23.64 13.24 13.33
N LEU A 117 22.93 12.22 12.85
CA LEU A 117 21.65 11.77 13.38
C LEU A 117 21.79 11.23 14.81
N GLN A 118 20.92 11.69 15.70
CA GLN A 118 20.86 11.21 17.09
C GLN A 118 20.01 9.92 17.16
N GLU A 119 20.40 9.01 18.04
CA GLU A 119 19.61 7.81 18.31
C GLU A 119 18.33 8.16 19.07
N THR A 120 17.25 7.42 18.80
CA THR A 120 15.96 7.60 19.49
C THR A 120 15.46 6.26 20.00
N ASN A 121 15.05 6.22 21.28
CA ASN A 121 14.63 5.02 22.00
C ASN A 121 13.15 5.05 22.43
N ASP A 122 12.29 5.78 21.72
CA ASP A 122 10.89 5.87 22.13
C ASP A 122 10.20 4.51 21.93
N HIS A 123 9.54 3.98 22.98
CA HIS A 123 9.10 2.58 23.07
C HIS A 123 7.59 2.36 22.80
N THR A 124 7.30 1.22 22.14
CA THR A 124 6.02 0.57 21.77
C THR A 124 5.25 1.00 20.50
N PHE A 125 5.38 0.24 19.39
CA PHE A 125 4.38 0.13 18.31
C PHE A 125 3.45 -1.04 18.57
N ALA A 126 2.27 -1.01 17.94
CA ALA A 126 1.25 -2.05 17.92
C ALA A 126 1.78 -3.44 18.34
N THR A 127 1.52 -3.82 19.60
CA THR A 127 1.94 -5.06 20.29
C THR A 127 3.41 -5.50 20.20
N HIS A 128 4.27 -4.89 19.37
CA HIS A 128 5.65 -5.29 19.10
C HIS A 128 6.60 -4.07 19.08
N ASN A 129 7.71 -4.20 19.81
CA ASN A 129 8.81 -3.25 19.77
C ASN A 129 9.52 -3.34 18.41
N SER A 130 9.66 -2.24 17.69
CA SER A 130 10.33 -2.20 16.39
C SER A 130 11.60 -1.37 16.47
N SER A 131 12.73 -1.99 16.11
CA SER A 131 14.05 -1.34 16.05
C SER A 131 14.26 -0.52 14.78
N SER A 132 13.44 -0.72 13.74
CA SER A 132 13.48 0.02 12.48
C SER A 132 12.27 -0.26 11.61
N VAL A 133 11.98 0.63 10.64
CA VAL A 133 10.93 0.41 9.63
C VAL A 133 11.15 -0.93 8.93
N GLN A 134 12.39 -1.25 8.58
CA GLN A 134 12.77 -2.49 7.90
C GLN A 134 12.41 -3.73 8.72
N ALA A 135 12.63 -3.71 10.04
CA ALA A 135 12.30 -4.84 10.92
C ALA A 135 10.79 -5.09 10.97
N THR A 136 9.97 -4.02 11.08
CA THR A 136 8.51 -4.14 11.03
C THR A 136 8.04 -4.75 9.72
N LEU A 137 8.57 -4.28 8.58
CA LEU A 137 8.16 -4.76 7.27
C LEU A 137 8.52 -6.21 7.02
N TYR A 138 9.72 -6.61 7.45
CA TYR A 138 10.13 -8.00 7.37
C TYR A 138 9.19 -8.91 8.15
N LEU A 139 8.84 -8.55 9.39
CA LEU A 139 7.92 -9.34 10.22
C LEU A 139 6.52 -9.42 9.60
N MET A 140 5.98 -8.30 9.11
CA MET A 140 4.69 -8.28 8.41
C MET A 140 4.70 -9.19 7.17
N ALA A 141 5.75 -9.11 6.35
CA ALA A 141 5.90 -9.97 5.17
C ALA A 141 6.01 -11.45 5.55
N LYS A 142 6.84 -11.78 6.55
CA LYS A 142 7.05 -13.14 7.03
C LYS A 142 5.74 -13.77 7.49
N ILE A 143 5.00 -13.09 8.37
CA ILE A 143 3.71 -13.59 8.89
C ILE A 143 2.71 -13.81 7.75
N ALA A 144 2.64 -12.89 6.79
CA ALA A 144 1.75 -13.01 5.65
C ALA A 144 2.11 -14.20 4.74
N LEU A 145 3.39 -14.38 4.41
CA LEU A 145 3.85 -15.52 3.59
C LEU A 145 3.65 -16.86 4.30
N GLU A 146 3.88 -16.94 5.61
CA GLU A 146 3.64 -18.16 6.39
C GLU A 146 2.15 -18.51 6.44
N LYS A 147 1.29 -17.50 6.55
CA LYS A 147 -0.17 -17.68 6.65
C LYS A 147 -0.84 -17.97 5.31
N PHE A 148 -0.35 -17.40 4.21
CA PHE A 148 -1.00 -17.48 2.89
C PHE A 148 -0.09 -18.16 1.88
N GLN A 149 -0.23 -19.48 1.76
CA GLN A 149 0.58 -20.33 0.87
C GLN A 149 0.42 -20.00 -0.62
N GLN A 150 -0.61 -19.24 -0.99
CA GLN A 150 -0.82 -18.76 -2.37
C GLN A 150 0.09 -17.57 -2.75
N LEU A 151 0.74 -16.92 -1.78
CA LEU A 151 1.64 -15.79 -2.03
C LEU A 151 3.05 -16.32 -2.31
N SER A 152 3.63 -15.90 -3.44
CA SER A 152 5.01 -16.24 -3.79
C SER A 152 6.02 -15.22 -3.25
N SER A 153 5.65 -13.95 -3.15
CA SER A 153 6.48 -12.86 -2.66
C SER A 153 5.64 -11.69 -2.17
N ILE A 154 6.25 -10.83 -1.35
CA ILE A 154 5.67 -9.56 -0.88
C ILE A 154 6.71 -8.47 -1.07
N HIS A 155 6.28 -7.34 -1.61
CA HIS A 155 7.10 -6.14 -1.77
C HIS A 155 6.50 -4.98 -0.98
N TYR A 156 7.36 -4.19 -0.34
CA TYR A 156 6.98 -2.97 0.38
C TYR A 156 7.84 -1.80 -0.09
N GLU A 157 7.19 -0.67 -0.29
CA GLU A 157 7.82 0.62 -0.51
C GLU A 157 7.20 1.61 0.48
N LEU A 158 8.00 2.08 1.43
CA LEU A 158 7.55 2.97 2.51
C LEU A 158 8.56 4.09 2.70
N PRO A 159 8.38 5.24 2.04
CA PRO A 159 9.21 6.40 2.27
C PRO A 159 9.01 6.89 3.71
N ASN A 160 10.10 7.26 4.37
CA ASN A 160 10.05 7.68 5.77
C ASN A 160 9.83 9.18 5.85
N LYS A 161 8.57 9.62 5.95
CA LYS A 161 8.26 11.05 6.09
C LYS A 161 8.74 11.56 7.45
N HIS A 162 9.73 12.43 7.42
CA HIS A 162 10.37 12.95 8.63
C HIS A 162 9.52 14.01 9.33
N TYR A 163 9.37 13.83 10.65
CA TYR A 163 8.86 14.82 11.58
C TYR A 163 9.96 15.10 12.60
N PHE A 164 10.55 16.28 12.55
CA PHE A 164 11.62 16.67 13.46
C PHE A 164 11.06 17.55 14.57
N THR A 165 11.68 17.49 15.74
CA THR A 165 11.37 18.38 16.87
C THR A 165 11.76 19.81 16.50
N TYR A 166 10.91 20.78 16.86
CA TYR A 166 11.20 22.18 16.61
C TYR A 166 11.86 22.83 17.83
N ASP A 167 13.08 23.33 17.69
CA ASP A 167 13.77 23.96 18.81
C ASP A 167 13.14 25.32 19.18
N LEU A 168 12.68 25.43 20.44
CA LEU A 168 12.08 26.63 21.01
C LEU A 168 12.96 27.27 22.10
N ASP A 169 14.18 26.79 22.33
CA ASP A 169 15.09 27.33 23.36
C ASP A 169 15.37 28.81 23.15
N ARG A 170 15.42 29.27 21.90
CA ARG A 170 15.57 30.69 21.52
C ARG A 170 14.43 31.59 22.01
N PHE A 171 13.30 31.01 22.41
CA PHE A 171 12.16 31.69 23.01
C PHE A 171 12.01 31.40 24.51
N GLY A 172 12.96 30.68 25.11
CA GLY A 172 12.92 30.27 26.52
C GLY A 172 11.89 29.17 26.83
N LEU A 173 11.43 28.43 25.81
CA LEU A 173 10.45 27.35 25.95
C LEU A 173 11.11 26.00 25.66
N LYS A 174 10.78 24.98 26.46
CA LYS A 174 11.24 23.60 26.24
C LYS A 174 10.33 22.88 25.26
N ASN A 175 10.92 22.22 24.26
CA ASN A 175 10.23 21.33 23.34
C ASN A 175 11.16 20.17 22.92
N THR A 176 11.71 19.49 23.94
CA THR A 176 12.71 18.41 23.75
C THR A 176 12.43 17.25 24.69
N GLY A 177 12.78 16.03 24.27
CA GLY A 177 12.61 14.81 25.08
C GLY A 177 11.14 14.58 25.43
N LYS A 178 10.84 14.44 26.73
CA LYS A 178 9.47 14.21 27.23
C LYS A 178 8.52 15.39 27.07
N ASP A 179 9.07 16.59 26.93
CA ASP A 179 8.30 17.84 26.79
C ASP A 179 8.03 18.17 25.32
N THR A 180 8.27 17.23 24.39
CA THR A 180 8.10 17.48 22.96
C THR A 180 6.64 17.36 22.54
N ASP A 181 6.03 18.48 22.16
CA ASP A 181 4.67 18.54 21.63
C ASP A 181 4.60 19.19 20.23
N ILE A 182 5.62 19.97 19.83
CA ILE A 182 5.68 20.64 18.52
C ILE A 182 6.70 19.95 17.61
N TYR A 183 6.21 19.50 16.45
CA TYR A 183 7.00 18.90 15.38
C TYR A 183 6.81 19.68 14.10
N TYR A 184 7.83 19.72 13.24
CA TYR A 184 7.71 20.26 11.89
C TYR A 184 7.83 19.13 10.85
N PRO A 185 6.83 18.98 9.95
CA PRO A 185 6.91 18.01 8.87
C PRO A 185 7.87 18.49 7.78
N VAL A 186 8.68 17.58 7.27
CA VAL A 186 9.58 17.85 6.13
C VAL A 186 9.02 17.21 4.87
N ALA A 187 8.94 18.01 3.80
CA ALA A 187 8.46 17.53 2.50
C ALA A 187 9.50 16.66 1.79
N ASP A 188 10.78 17.08 1.82
CA ASP A 188 11.92 16.42 1.17
C ASP A 188 13.22 16.70 1.96
N PRO A 189 14.21 15.80 1.97
CA PRO A 189 14.21 14.45 1.38
C PRO A 189 13.42 13.42 2.23
N VAL A 190 12.99 12.32 1.59
CA VAL A 190 12.17 11.24 2.18
C VAL A 190 12.79 9.86 1.98
#